data_AF-A0A540VRV3-F1
#
_entry.id   AF-A0A540VRV3-F1
#
_cell.length_a   1.000
_cell.length_b   1.000
_cell.length_c   1.000
_cell.angle_alpha   90.00
_cell.angle_beta   90.00
_cell.angle_gamma   90.00
#
_symmetry.space_group_name_H-M   'P 1'
#
loop_
_entity.id
_entity.type
_entity.pdbx_description
1 polymer ?
#
loop_
_entity_poly.entity_id
_entity_poly.type
_entity_poly.pdbx_seq_one_letter_code
_entity_poly.pdbx_strand_id
1 'polypeptide(L)'
;MTGVTPQGFERPSFEEIRADIVAEFRAVLGPVNTGPESAVGQQIAIMAEREALLWEGLEATYHSQYPDTAKGRSLDGAVQLTGITRLDATRTTVAVQFAGDPGTVIPAGSEASTNDGDLFSLVVEVTLDGSGEGEGQMQAVETGEVLALAGTLVNIETPVSGWDTITNATDGEEGRNAETDPQLRARRAQSLQVAGAGTVPAIRARLLQQVDDVTAVTIIENRNDTVDGQGRPPHSFETVVSGGTDQDVADLLWEVKPAGIETTGEITSAVEDSQGVNQTIRFSRPIQRFVWLKVDLQVDGTGEFPDNAEQATKDALVAFGETLSVGDDVLYQALFGPIYRNIPGIDMVTLTVAVNSDAGTEPD
;
A
#
# COMPACT_ATOMS: atom_id res chain seq x y z
N MET A 1 15.03 40.37 12.30
CA MET A 1 13.78 39.60 12.24
C MET A 1 14.12 38.20 11.80
N THR A 2 14.27 37.27 12.73
CA THR A 2 14.90 35.96 12.52
C THR A 2 14.04 34.87 13.15
N GLY A 3 12.78 34.77 12.73
CA GLY A 3 11.93 33.64 13.11
C GLY A 3 12.31 32.35 12.42
N VAL A 4 13.04 32.42 11.29
CA VAL A 4 13.54 31.25 10.56
C VAL A 4 15.06 31.25 10.63
N THR A 5 15.61 30.18 11.20
CA THR A 5 17.04 29.90 11.33
C THR A 5 17.40 28.66 10.50
N PRO A 6 18.69 28.35 10.31
CA PRO A 6 19.10 27.08 9.71
C PRO A 6 18.60 25.84 10.48
N GLN A 7 18.19 26.00 11.75
CA GLN A 7 17.65 24.93 12.59
C GLN A 7 16.12 24.79 12.48
N GLY A 8 15.43 25.77 11.91
CA GLY A 8 13.98 25.76 11.70
C GLY A 8 13.30 27.06 12.11
N PHE A 9 12.01 26.99 12.42
CA PHE A 9 11.29 28.14 12.97
C PHE A 9 11.54 28.22 14.48
N GLU A 10 12.01 29.36 14.95
CA GLU A 10 12.26 29.64 16.37
C GLU A 10 11.28 30.72 16.83
N ARG A 11 10.35 30.30 17.68
CA ARG A 11 9.34 31.18 18.26
C ARG A 11 9.89 31.82 19.55
N PRO A 12 9.91 33.17 19.66
CA PRO A 12 10.26 33.81 20.92
C PRO A 12 9.21 33.50 22.00
N SER A 13 9.66 33.36 23.24
CA SER A 13 8.77 33.19 24.39
C SER A 13 8.03 34.48 24.71
N PHE A 14 6.88 34.36 25.39
CA PHE A 14 6.12 35.53 25.82
C PHE A 14 6.96 36.48 26.71
N GLU A 15 7.86 35.94 27.53
CA GLU A 15 8.72 36.75 28.39
C GLU A 15 9.74 37.56 27.59
N GLU A 16 10.33 36.97 26.54
CA GLU A 16 11.24 37.66 25.62
C GLU A 16 10.51 38.76 24.85
N ILE A 17 9.35 38.46 24.26
CA ILE A 17 8.51 39.44 23.56
C ILE A 17 8.17 40.61 24.50
N ARG A 18 7.72 40.30 25.72
CA ARG A 18 7.38 41.33 26.71
C ARG A 18 8.61 42.15 27.11
N ALA A 19 9.77 41.52 27.30
CA ALA A 19 11.01 42.22 27.65
C ALA A 19 11.44 43.19 26.54
N ASP A 20 11.34 42.77 25.27
CA ASP A 20 11.65 43.59 24.11
C ASP A 20 10.71 44.81 24.02
N ILE A 21 9.40 44.60 24.15
CA ILE A 21 8.42 45.70 24.17
C ILE A 21 8.67 46.65 25.35
N VAL A 22 9.01 46.15 26.55
CA VAL A 22 9.39 47.00 27.70
C VAL A 22 10.62 47.86 27.38
N ALA A 23 11.62 47.28 26.72
CA ALA A 23 12.83 47.98 26.32
C ALA A 23 12.51 49.10 25.31
N GLU A 24 11.66 48.84 24.31
CA GLU A 24 11.20 49.83 23.34
C GLU A 24 10.42 50.98 23.98
N PHE A 25 9.47 50.68 24.87
CA PHE A 25 8.71 51.71 25.59
C PHE A 25 9.63 52.62 26.42
N ARG A 26 10.62 52.05 27.11
CA ARG A 26 11.60 52.82 27.89
C ARG A 26 12.53 53.64 27.00
N ALA A 27 12.90 53.11 25.83
CA ALA A 27 13.75 53.83 24.89
C ALA A 27 13.05 55.09 24.33
N VAL A 28 11.74 55.01 24.06
CA VAL A 28 10.97 56.11 23.48
C VAL A 28 10.48 57.10 24.54
N LEU A 29 9.94 56.61 25.66
CA LEU A 29 9.28 57.44 26.68
C LEU A 29 10.18 57.80 27.87
N GLY A 30 11.38 57.21 27.94
CA GLY A 30 12.28 57.36 29.08
C GLY A 30 11.85 56.50 30.29
N PRO A 31 12.17 56.91 31.54
CA PRO A 31 11.85 56.13 32.73
C PRO A 31 10.33 56.11 32.98
N VAL A 32 9.65 55.04 32.56
CA VAL A 32 8.22 54.80 32.81
C VAL A 32 8.03 53.59 33.72
N ASN A 33 6.97 53.60 34.53
CA ASN A 33 6.58 52.41 35.28
C ASN A 33 5.97 51.38 34.31
N THR A 34 6.60 50.22 34.19
CA THR A 34 6.16 49.10 33.34
C THR A 34 5.66 47.91 34.16
N GLY A 35 5.36 48.13 35.45
CA GLY A 35 4.78 47.12 36.33
C GLY A 35 3.36 46.74 35.89
N PRO A 36 2.90 45.51 36.16
CA PRO A 36 1.64 44.96 35.63
C PRO A 36 0.39 45.77 36.01
N GLU A 37 0.42 46.47 37.15
CA GLU A 37 -0.69 47.31 37.63
C GLU A 37 -0.73 48.71 37.00
N SER A 38 0.32 49.10 36.27
CA SER A 38 0.38 50.41 35.62
C SER A 38 -0.33 50.40 34.27
N ALA A 39 -0.91 51.53 33.85
CA ALA A 39 -1.56 51.64 32.55
C ALA A 39 -0.62 51.25 31.38
N VAL A 40 0.66 51.66 31.46
CA VAL A 40 1.68 51.26 30.48
C VAL A 40 1.96 49.76 30.56
N GLY A 41 2.08 49.19 31.76
CA GLY A 41 2.29 47.75 31.93
C GLY A 41 1.14 46.89 31.41
N GLN A 42 -0.11 47.33 31.58
CA GLN A 42 -1.28 46.68 30.99
C GLN A 42 -1.27 46.78 29.46
N GLN A 43 -0.92 47.95 28.91
CA GLN A 43 -0.79 48.13 27.46
C GLN A 43 0.31 47.21 26.87
N ILE A 44 1.47 47.13 27.54
CA ILE A 44 2.56 46.21 27.16
C ILE A 44 2.08 44.76 27.20
N ALA A 45 1.33 44.36 28.22
CA ALA A 45 0.80 42.98 28.32
C ALA A 45 -0.14 42.65 27.15
N ILE A 46 -1.06 43.55 26.81
CA ILE A 46 -1.97 43.38 25.66
C ILE A 46 -1.17 43.29 24.35
N MET A 47 -0.16 44.14 24.16
CA MET A 47 0.70 44.10 22.96
C MET A 47 1.49 42.80 22.87
N ALA A 48 2.11 42.38 23.96
CA ALA A 48 2.88 41.13 24.02
C ALA A 48 2.00 39.91 23.73
N GLU A 49 0.76 39.89 24.24
CA GLU A 49 -0.19 38.80 23.97
C GLU A 49 -0.57 38.76 22.48
N ARG A 50 -0.86 39.92 21.87
CA ARG A 50 -1.16 40.00 20.44
C ARG A 50 0.02 39.59 19.58
N GLU A 51 1.23 39.99 19.93
CA GLU A 51 2.43 39.61 19.22
C GLU A 51 2.74 38.12 19.37
N ALA A 52 2.56 37.54 20.57
CA ALA A 52 2.69 36.10 20.78
C ALA A 52 1.73 35.30 19.88
N LEU A 53 0.47 35.73 19.76
CA LEU A 53 -0.50 35.11 18.86
C LEU A 53 -0.09 35.21 17.38
N LEU A 54 0.54 36.33 16.97
CA LEU A 54 1.07 36.47 15.61
C LEU A 54 2.23 35.49 15.37
N TRP A 55 3.12 35.34 16.36
CA TRP A 55 4.22 34.38 16.31
C TRP A 55 3.74 32.93 16.23
N GLU A 56 2.69 32.56 16.97
CA GLU A 56 2.03 31.26 16.86
C GLU A 56 1.43 31.03 15.46
N GLY A 57 0.78 32.05 14.89
CA GLY A 57 0.24 31.98 13.53
C GLY A 57 1.32 31.84 12.45
N LEU A 58 2.46 32.53 12.62
CA LEU A 58 3.62 32.41 11.74
C LEU A 58 4.24 31.01 11.81
N GLU A 59 4.39 30.46 13.01
CA GLU A 59 4.89 29.09 13.22
C GLU A 59 3.97 28.07 12.54
N ALA A 60 2.65 28.18 12.74
CA ALA A 60 1.68 27.30 12.09
C ALA A 60 1.75 27.41 10.55
N THR A 61 1.93 28.63 10.03
CA THR A 61 2.07 28.86 8.58
C THR A 61 3.36 28.24 8.04
N TYR A 62 4.48 28.37 8.76
CA TYR A 62 5.75 27.74 8.39
C TYR A 62 5.59 26.22 8.31
N HIS A 63 5.03 25.59 9.35
CA HIS A 63 4.81 24.14 9.39
C HIS A 63 3.75 23.63 8.41
N SER A 64 2.85 24.48 7.94
CA SER A 64 1.82 24.10 6.96
C SER A 64 2.39 23.75 5.58
N GLN A 65 3.64 24.11 5.30
CA GLN A 65 4.28 23.89 4.00
C GLN A 65 4.93 22.51 3.87
N TYR A 66 5.25 21.87 4.99
CA TYR A 66 5.97 20.60 5.00
C TYR A 66 4.98 19.44 5.17
N PRO A 67 4.95 18.46 4.25
CA PRO A 67 4.02 17.33 4.32
C PRO A 67 4.03 16.58 5.66
N ASP A 68 5.18 16.52 6.34
CA ASP A 68 5.30 15.82 7.62
C ASP A 68 4.59 16.54 8.77
N THR A 69 4.49 17.88 8.71
CA THR A 69 3.89 18.71 9.77
C THR A 69 2.54 19.33 9.37
N ALA A 70 2.27 19.50 8.09
CA ALA A 70 1.04 20.07 7.55
C ALA A 70 -0.17 19.18 7.88
N LYS A 71 -1.35 19.79 8.03
CA LYS A 71 -2.62 19.09 8.33
C LYS A 71 -3.75 19.60 7.44
N GLY A 72 -4.78 18.78 7.25
CA GLY A 72 -5.98 19.11 6.47
C GLY A 72 -5.64 19.67 5.08
N ARG A 73 -6.28 20.79 4.68
CA ARG A 73 -6.07 21.39 3.34
C ARG A 73 -4.62 21.77 3.04
N SER A 74 -3.84 22.16 4.05
CA SER A 74 -2.42 22.46 3.84
C SER A 74 -1.64 21.20 3.49
N LEU A 75 -1.97 20.06 4.13
CA LEU A 75 -1.43 18.77 3.75
C LEU A 75 -1.85 18.40 2.31
N ASP A 76 -3.13 18.59 1.98
CA ASP A 76 -3.64 18.31 0.63
C ASP A 76 -2.88 19.09 -0.45
N GLY A 77 -2.63 20.38 -0.21
CA GLY A 77 -1.81 21.20 -1.10
C GLY A 77 -0.34 20.77 -1.15
N ALA A 78 0.25 20.42 -0.01
CA ALA A 78 1.65 19.99 0.06
C ALA A 78 1.89 18.64 -0.64
N VAL A 79 0.94 17.71 -0.57
CA VAL A 79 1.04 16.40 -1.25
C VAL A 79 0.75 16.48 -2.75
N GLN A 80 -0.05 17.46 -3.20
CA GLN A 80 -0.30 17.69 -4.64
C GLN A 80 0.99 17.99 -5.42
N LEU A 81 2.01 18.59 -4.77
CA LEU A 81 3.33 18.80 -5.37
C LEU A 81 4.02 17.50 -5.79
N THR A 82 3.62 16.37 -5.18
CA THR A 82 4.09 15.02 -5.53
C THR A 82 3.11 14.24 -6.40
N GLY A 83 2.09 14.90 -6.94
CA GLY A 83 1.14 14.29 -7.89
C GLY A 83 0.07 13.40 -7.28
N ILE A 84 -0.07 13.39 -5.95
CA ILE A 84 -1.12 12.64 -5.26
C ILE A 84 -2.18 13.60 -4.69
N THR A 85 -3.42 13.16 -4.66
CA THR A 85 -4.55 13.84 -4.01
C THR A 85 -5.20 12.92 -3.00
N ARG A 86 -5.79 13.49 -1.96
CA ARG A 86 -6.53 12.72 -0.94
C ARG A 86 -7.65 11.92 -1.59
N LEU A 87 -7.86 10.70 -1.10
CA LEU A 87 -9.03 9.92 -1.49
C LEU A 87 -10.26 10.42 -0.75
N ASP A 88 -11.25 10.87 -1.51
CA ASP A 88 -12.54 11.29 -0.95
C ASP A 88 -13.33 10.10 -0.43
N ALA A 89 -14.20 10.38 0.54
CA ALA A 89 -15.18 9.42 1.02
C ALA A 89 -16.14 9.04 -0.11
N THR A 90 -16.52 7.77 -0.17
CA THR A 90 -17.57 7.27 -1.05
C THR A 90 -18.73 6.75 -0.22
N ARG A 91 -19.91 6.70 -0.82
CA ARG A 91 -21.12 6.17 -0.18
C ARG A 91 -21.32 4.72 -0.62
N THR A 92 -21.80 3.87 0.29
CA THR A 92 -22.25 2.52 -0.06
C THR A 92 -23.35 2.61 -1.10
N THR A 93 -23.33 1.73 -2.10
CA THR A 93 -24.43 1.58 -3.07
C THR A 93 -24.98 0.17 -3.07
N VAL A 94 -26.28 0.05 -3.30
CA VAL A 94 -27.02 -1.22 -3.22
C VAL A 94 -27.97 -1.30 -4.39
N ALA A 95 -27.93 -2.41 -5.12
CA ALA A 95 -28.97 -2.74 -6.09
C ALA A 95 -30.21 -3.25 -5.34
N VAL A 96 -31.36 -2.64 -5.62
CA VAL A 96 -32.62 -2.92 -4.93
C VAL A 96 -33.71 -3.24 -5.94
N GLN A 97 -34.63 -4.09 -5.51
CA GLN A 97 -35.86 -4.43 -6.21
C GLN A 97 -37.03 -3.82 -5.46
N PHE A 98 -37.91 -3.16 -6.20
CA PHE A 98 -39.12 -2.50 -5.76
C PHE A 98 -40.33 -3.31 -6.24
N ALA A 99 -41.35 -3.44 -5.39
CA ALA A 99 -42.64 -3.97 -5.80
C ALA A 99 -43.80 -3.08 -5.35
N GLY A 100 -44.90 -3.10 -6.11
CA GLY A 100 -46.10 -2.32 -5.86
C GLY A 100 -47.08 -2.29 -7.03
N ASP A 101 -47.82 -1.19 -7.19
CA ASP A 101 -48.81 -1.04 -8.24
C ASP A 101 -48.15 -0.80 -9.62
N PRO A 102 -48.56 -1.50 -10.69
CA PRO A 102 -48.02 -1.31 -12.04
C PRO A 102 -48.08 0.14 -12.52
N GLY A 103 -46.97 0.65 -13.06
CA GLY A 103 -46.84 2.02 -13.55
C GLY A 103 -46.60 3.07 -12.46
N THR A 104 -46.40 2.68 -11.20
CA THR A 104 -45.98 3.60 -10.13
C THR A 104 -44.60 4.16 -10.43
N VAL A 105 -44.43 5.46 -10.20
CA VAL A 105 -43.16 6.16 -10.36
C VAL A 105 -42.61 6.50 -8.97
N ILE A 106 -41.45 5.94 -8.66
CA ILE A 106 -40.71 6.19 -7.42
C ILE A 106 -39.62 7.23 -7.73
N PRO A 107 -39.76 8.49 -7.28
CA PRO A 107 -38.86 9.56 -7.66
C PRO A 107 -37.47 9.37 -7.06
N ALA A 108 -36.46 9.88 -7.78
CA ALA A 108 -35.10 10.01 -7.23
C ALA A 108 -35.14 10.80 -5.92
N GLY A 109 -34.32 10.39 -4.95
CA GLY A 109 -34.32 10.94 -3.60
C GLY A 109 -35.23 10.21 -2.60
N SER A 110 -36.11 9.30 -3.04
CA SER A 110 -36.92 8.49 -2.13
C SER A 110 -36.05 7.64 -1.21
N GLU A 111 -36.34 7.63 0.08
CA GLU A 111 -35.51 6.97 1.10
C GLU A 111 -36.09 5.64 1.60
N ALA A 112 -35.20 4.71 1.89
CA ALA A 112 -35.46 3.44 2.57
C ALA A 112 -34.31 3.13 3.56
N SER A 113 -34.57 2.31 4.56
CA SER A 113 -33.60 1.94 5.58
C SER A 113 -33.38 0.43 5.69
N THR A 114 -32.19 0.06 6.18
CA THR A 114 -31.90 -1.32 6.60
C THR A 114 -32.62 -1.65 7.90
N ASN A 115 -32.62 -2.94 8.29
CA ASN A 115 -33.10 -3.36 9.61
C ASN A 115 -32.38 -2.70 10.79
N ASP A 116 -31.12 -2.27 10.58
CA ASP A 116 -30.29 -1.60 11.58
C ASP A 116 -30.50 -0.07 11.58
N GLY A 117 -31.32 0.45 10.66
CA GLY A 117 -31.70 1.87 10.58
C GLY A 117 -30.80 2.73 9.69
N ASP A 118 -29.88 2.12 8.92
CA ASP A 118 -29.05 2.84 7.97
C ASP A 118 -29.87 3.33 6.78
N LEU A 119 -29.79 4.63 6.49
CA LEU A 119 -30.61 5.28 5.46
C LEU A 119 -29.95 5.25 4.08
N PHE A 120 -30.76 4.94 3.08
CA PHE A 120 -30.40 4.88 1.67
C PHE A 120 -31.39 5.68 0.84
N SER A 121 -30.90 6.37 -0.18
CA SER A 121 -31.68 7.22 -1.08
C SER A 121 -31.57 6.74 -2.52
N LEU A 122 -32.69 6.75 -3.25
CA LEU A 122 -32.76 6.33 -4.64
C LEU A 122 -32.01 7.31 -5.55
N VAL A 123 -31.05 6.79 -6.34
CA VAL A 123 -30.16 7.62 -7.17
C VAL A 123 -30.88 8.16 -8.40
N VAL A 124 -31.71 7.34 -9.04
CA VAL A 124 -32.47 7.66 -10.25
C VAL A 124 -33.90 7.17 -10.08
N GLU A 125 -34.86 7.94 -10.58
CA GLU A 125 -36.27 7.56 -10.59
C GLU A 125 -36.48 6.17 -11.23
N VAL A 126 -37.33 5.36 -10.60
CA VAL A 126 -37.71 4.02 -11.08
C VAL A 126 -39.20 3.99 -11.36
N THR A 127 -39.60 3.43 -12.49
CA THR A 127 -41.00 3.17 -12.81
C THR A 127 -41.27 1.66 -12.75
N LEU A 128 -42.27 1.26 -11.98
CA LEU A 128 -42.69 -0.15 -11.85
C LEU A 128 -43.32 -0.64 -13.15
N ASP A 129 -42.95 -1.83 -13.58
CA ASP A 129 -43.38 -2.44 -14.83
C ASP A 129 -44.84 -2.95 -14.78
N GLY A 130 -45.27 -3.67 -15.82
CA GLY A 130 -46.63 -4.22 -15.91
C GLY A 130 -46.95 -5.29 -14.86
N SER A 131 -45.93 -5.88 -14.22
CA SER A 131 -46.04 -6.78 -13.07
C SER A 131 -46.01 -6.06 -11.73
N GLY A 132 -45.72 -4.76 -11.72
CA GLY A 132 -45.54 -4.00 -10.49
C GLY A 132 -44.15 -4.14 -9.90
N GLU A 133 -43.15 -4.56 -10.68
CA GLU A 133 -41.77 -4.76 -10.25
C GLU A 133 -40.85 -3.69 -10.88
N GLY A 134 -39.79 -3.31 -10.19
CA GLY A 134 -38.79 -2.37 -10.70
C GLY A 134 -37.43 -2.60 -10.07
N GLU A 135 -36.35 -2.32 -10.80
CA GLU A 135 -34.99 -2.38 -10.29
C GLU A 135 -34.39 -0.98 -10.25
N GLY A 136 -33.60 -0.71 -9.23
CA GLY A 136 -32.87 0.55 -9.12
C GLY A 136 -31.66 0.44 -8.22
N GLN A 137 -30.91 1.53 -8.13
CA GLN A 137 -29.75 1.64 -7.26
C GLN A 137 -30.03 2.68 -6.19
N MET A 138 -29.87 2.26 -4.94
CA MET A 138 -29.90 3.16 -3.80
C MET A 138 -28.48 3.41 -3.29
N GLN A 139 -28.27 4.57 -2.70
CA GLN A 139 -26.99 5.00 -2.15
C GLN A 139 -27.18 5.45 -0.70
N ALA A 140 -26.27 5.06 0.19
CA ALA A 140 -26.30 5.48 1.59
C ALA A 140 -26.32 7.02 1.70
N VAL A 141 -27.11 7.54 2.64
CA VAL A 141 -27.18 8.98 2.93
C VAL A 141 -25.87 9.46 3.56
N GLU A 142 -25.33 8.68 4.47
CA GLU A 142 -24.02 8.92 5.08
C GLU A 142 -22.89 8.38 4.19
N THR A 143 -21.77 9.09 4.16
CA THR A 143 -20.54 8.63 3.50
C THR A 143 -19.77 7.68 4.41
N GLY A 144 -19.09 6.69 3.84
CA GLY A 144 -18.33 5.71 4.61
C GLY A 144 -18.75 4.28 4.29
N GLU A 145 -18.23 3.37 5.11
CA GLU A 145 -18.55 1.94 5.11
C GLU A 145 -19.89 1.74 5.85
N VAL A 146 -21.00 1.86 5.11
CA VAL A 146 -22.34 1.53 5.62
C VAL A 146 -22.68 0.11 5.17
N LEU A 147 -23.02 -0.77 6.10
CA LEU A 147 -23.34 -2.16 5.81
C LEU A 147 -24.75 -2.27 5.22
N ALA A 148 -24.88 -3.00 4.11
CA ALA A 148 -26.16 -3.32 3.51
C ALA A 148 -26.14 -4.77 3.00
N LEU A 149 -26.27 -5.71 3.93
CA LEU A 149 -26.30 -7.14 3.60
C LEU A 149 -27.57 -7.51 2.83
N ALA A 150 -27.54 -8.59 2.05
CA ALA A 150 -28.65 -9.10 1.29
C ALA A 150 -29.91 -9.27 2.17
N GLY A 151 -31.04 -8.75 1.69
CA GLY A 151 -32.33 -8.81 2.36
C GLY A 151 -32.48 -7.92 3.60
N THR A 152 -31.57 -6.98 3.85
CA THR A 152 -31.65 -6.08 5.02
C THR A 152 -32.32 -4.75 4.72
N LEU A 153 -32.29 -4.29 3.47
CA LEU A 153 -32.87 -3.01 3.03
C LEU A 153 -34.35 -3.22 2.67
N VAL A 154 -35.22 -3.08 3.67
CA VAL A 154 -36.64 -3.47 3.57
C VAL A 154 -37.63 -2.42 4.08
N ASN A 155 -37.15 -1.41 4.81
CA ASN A 155 -38.01 -0.42 5.45
C ASN A 155 -38.16 0.81 4.56
N ILE A 156 -39.39 1.19 4.21
CA ILE A 156 -39.64 2.39 3.39
C ILE A 156 -39.77 3.61 4.31
N GLU A 157 -38.93 4.62 4.10
CA GLU A 157 -38.91 5.84 4.92
C GLU A 157 -39.61 7.01 4.23
N THR A 158 -39.52 7.09 2.90
CA THR A 158 -40.29 8.04 2.08
C THR A 158 -41.48 7.31 1.43
N PRO A 159 -42.68 7.35 2.01
CA PRO A 159 -43.83 6.64 1.47
C PRO A 159 -44.28 7.27 0.13
N VAL A 160 -44.29 6.45 -0.93
CA VAL A 160 -44.82 6.79 -2.25
C VAL A 160 -46.07 5.95 -2.49
N SER A 161 -47.17 6.58 -2.91
CA SER A 161 -48.41 5.85 -3.20
C SER A 161 -48.19 4.85 -4.34
N GLY A 162 -48.49 3.58 -4.10
CA GLY A 162 -48.26 2.49 -5.07
C GLY A 162 -46.90 1.81 -4.93
N TRP A 163 -46.06 2.21 -3.96
CA TRP A 163 -44.84 1.49 -3.58
C TRP A 163 -45.11 0.68 -2.30
N ASP A 164 -45.04 -0.65 -2.40
CA ASP A 164 -45.39 -1.55 -1.31
C ASP A 164 -44.17 -2.14 -0.60
N THR A 165 -43.17 -2.58 -1.36
CA THR A 165 -41.98 -3.24 -0.78
C THR A 165 -40.69 -2.83 -1.48
N ILE A 166 -39.59 -2.99 -0.75
CA ILE A 166 -38.23 -2.90 -1.25
C ILE A 166 -37.41 -4.06 -0.66
N THR A 167 -36.48 -4.58 -1.44
CA THR A 167 -35.52 -5.58 -0.99
C THR A 167 -34.23 -5.49 -1.79
N ASN A 168 -33.11 -5.93 -1.23
CA ASN A 168 -31.85 -6.11 -1.96
C ASN A 168 -31.50 -7.59 -2.05
N ALA A 169 -31.25 -8.10 -3.26
CA ALA A 169 -30.93 -9.51 -3.48
C ALA A 169 -29.48 -9.87 -3.13
N THR A 170 -28.58 -8.89 -3.20
CA THR A 170 -27.15 -9.01 -2.93
C THR A 170 -26.71 -8.00 -1.88
N ASP A 171 -25.54 -8.25 -1.31
CA ASP A 171 -24.87 -7.28 -0.46
C ASP A 171 -24.55 -5.99 -1.26
N GLY A 172 -24.55 -4.87 -0.56
CA GLY A 172 -24.13 -3.58 -1.10
C GLY A 172 -22.63 -3.51 -1.37
N GLU A 173 -22.28 -2.71 -2.36
CA GLU A 173 -20.90 -2.27 -2.55
C GLU A 173 -20.58 -1.21 -1.50
N GLU A 174 -19.79 -1.60 -0.49
CA GLU A 174 -19.42 -0.74 0.62
C GLU A 174 -18.69 0.52 0.15
N GLY A 175 -19.11 1.66 0.69
CA GLY A 175 -18.38 2.92 0.53
C GLY A 175 -17.09 2.90 1.32
N ARG A 176 -16.36 4.02 1.30
CA ARG A 176 -15.15 4.19 2.11
C ARG A 176 -15.17 5.52 2.83
N ASN A 177 -14.53 5.55 3.99
CA ASN A 177 -14.29 6.79 4.70
C ASN A 177 -13.27 7.68 3.98
N ALA A 178 -13.33 8.99 4.22
CA ALA A 178 -12.31 9.90 3.71
C ALA A 178 -10.94 9.52 4.29
N GLU A 179 -9.91 9.55 3.44
CA GLU A 179 -8.55 9.22 3.86
C GLU A 179 -8.07 10.20 4.95
N THR A 180 -7.51 9.66 6.03
CA THR A 180 -6.99 10.46 7.15
C THR A 180 -5.61 11.05 6.85
N ASP A 181 -5.23 12.13 7.55
CA ASP A 181 -3.89 12.75 7.38
C ASP A 181 -2.73 11.74 7.53
N PRO A 182 -2.72 10.83 8.53
CA PRO A 182 -1.67 9.82 8.62
C PRO A 182 -1.64 8.85 7.44
N GLN A 183 -2.82 8.39 6.96
CA GLN A 183 -2.91 7.50 5.81
C GLN A 183 -2.38 8.16 4.53
N LEU A 184 -2.76 9.43 4.29
CA LEU A 184 -2.28 10.20 3.15
C LEU A 184 -0.76 10.36 3.16
N ARG A 185 -0.15 10.61 4.33
CA ARG A 185 1.32 10.68 4.45
C ARG A 185 1.98 9.33 4.18
N ALA A 186 1.42 8.24 4.70
CA ALA A 186 1.94 6.90 4.46
C ALA A 186 1.90 6.55 2.97
N ARG A 187 0.75 6.82 2.31
CA ARG A 187 0.60 6.62 0.87
C ARG A 187 1.54 7.51 0.05
N ARG A 188 1.76 8.76 0.48
CA ARG A 188 2.78 9.63 -0.13
C ARG A 188 4.18 9.04 -0.07
N ALA A 189 4.59 8.55 1.09
CA ALA A 189 5.92 7.97 1.27
C ALA A 189 6.11 6.74 0.37
N GLN A 190 5.10 5.88 0.27
CA GLN A 190 5.10 4.73 -0.66
C GLN A 190 5.15 5.18 -2.12
N SER A 191 4.31 6.15 -2.51
CA SER A 191 4.27 6.67 -3.88
C SER A 191 5.60 7.31 -4.31
N LEU A 192 6.28 8.05 -3.42
CA LEU A 192 7.61 8.60 -3.68
C LEU A 192 8.68 7.53 -3.91
N GLN A 193 8.61 6.39 -3.22
CA GLN A 193 9.50 5.25 -3.45
C GLN A 193 9.20 4.59 -4.80
N VAL A 194 7.92 4.51 -5.15
CA VAL A 194 7.40 3.95 -6.42
C VAL A 194 7.69 4.87 -7.60
N ALA A 195 7.77 6.20 -7.41
CA ALA A 195 8.04 7.19 -8.45
C ALA A 195 9.47 7.16 -9.03
N GLY A 196 10.37 6.35 -8.46
CA GLY A 196 11.67 6.05 -9.06
C GLY A 196 11.56 5.10 -10.26
N ALA A 197 10.81 5.45 -11.32
CA ALA A 197 10.71 4.64 -12.51
C ALA A 197 12.10 4.37 -13.13
N GLY A 198 12.35 3.14 -13.58
CA GLY A 198 13.59 2.76 -14.25
C GLY A 198 14.80 2.42 -13.36
N THR A 199 14.66 2.35 -12.02
CA THR A 199 15.72 1.79 -11.15
C THR A 199 15.40 0.34 -10.77
N VAL A 200 16.42 -0.53 -10.69
CA VAL A 200 16.26 -1.94 -10.30
C VAL A 200 15.42 -2.13 -9.02
N PRO A 201 15.66 -1.40 -7.92
CA PRO A 201 14.89 -1.57 -6.70
C PRO A 201 13.42 -1.15 -6.85
N ALA A 202 13.14 -0.12 -7.66
CA ALA A 202 11.78 0.36 -7.87
C ALA A 202 10.96 -0.56 -8.78
N ILE A 203 11.56 -1.10 -9.85
CA ILE A 203 10.92 -2.10 -10.71
C ILE A 203 10.58 -3.34 -9.87
N ARG A 204 11.53 -3.81 -9.05
CA ARG A 204 11.31 -4.94 -8.14
C ARG A 204 10.20 -4.66 -7.13
N ALA A 205 10.21 -3.50 -6.49
CA ALA A 205 9.21 -3.13 -5.48
C ALA A 205 7.81 -3.02 -6.09
N ARG A 206 7.67 -2.44 -7.28
CA ARG A 206 6.38 -2.34 -7.98
C ARG A 206 5.82 -3.70 -8.36
N LEU A 207 6.64 -4.58 -8.94
CA LEU A 207 6.20 -5.94 -9.30
C LEU A 207 5.72 -6.74 -8.08
N LEU A 208 6.35 -6.56 -6.92
CA LEU A 208 5.93 -7.23 -5.67
C LEU A 208 4.67 -6.61 -5.03
N GLN A 209 4.36 -5.35 -5.33
CA GLN A 209 3.26 -4.62 -4.67
C GLN A 209 2.00 -4.51 -5.52
N GLN A 210 2.13 -4.51 -6.85
CA GLN A 210 1.05 -4.17 -7.78
C GLN A 210 0.56 -5.36 -8.62
N VAL A 211 1.30 -6.46 -8.67
CA VAL A 211 0.85 -7.70 -9.33
C VAL A 211 0.43 -8.69 -8.25
N ASP A 212 -0.81 -9.14 -8.33
CA ASP A 212 -1.34 -10.15 -7.42
C ASP A 212 -0.57 -11.48 -7.57
N ASP A 213 -0.41 -12.22 -6.47
CA ASP A 213 0.28 -13.51 -6.39
C ASP A 213 1.78 -13.54 -6.74
N VAL A 214 2.47 -12.39 -6.87
CA VAL A 214 3.93 -12.38 -7.05
C VAL A 214 4.65 -12.63 -5.74
N THR A 215 5.48 -13.68 -5.72
CA THR A 215 6.20 -14.16 -4.52
C THR A 215 7.67 -13.76 -4.50
N ALA A 216 8.31 -13.67 -5.66
CA ALA A 216 9.71 -13.29 -5.76
C ALA A 216 10.01 -12.65 -7.12
N VAL A 217 10.87 -11.63 -7.11
CA VAL A 217 11.32 -10.91 -8.31
C VAL A 217 12.82 -10.66 -8.20
N THR A 218 13.54 -11.10 -9.22
CA THR A 218 14.99 -10.85 -9.39
C THR A 218 15.21 -10.17 -10.74
N ILE A 219 15.99 -9.10 -10.75
CA ILE A 219 16.29 -8.34 -11.96
C ILE A 219 17.79 -8.38 -12.18
N ILE A 220 18.20 -8.70 -13.40
CA ILE A 220 19.60 -8.76 -13.80
C ILE A 220 19.82 -7.82 -14.97
N GLU A 221 20.79 -6.91 -14.85
CA GLU A 221 21.08 -5.92 -15.88
C GLU A 221 22.39 -6.26 -16.60
N ASN A 222 22.38 -6.22 -17.94
CA ASN A 222 23.59 -6.17 -18.73
C ASN A 222 23.88 -4.73 -19.15
N ARG A 223 24.82 -4.09 -18.47
CA ARG A 223 25.26 -2.71 -18.74
C ARG A 223 26.41 -2.63 -19.75
N ASN A 224 26.95 -3.76 -20.19
CA ASN A 224 28.09 -3.80 -21.10
C ASN A 224 27.63 -3.61 -22.55
N ASP A 225 28.57 -3.20 -23.40
CA ASP A 225 28.38 -3.07 -24.86
C ASP A 225 28.46 -4.41 -25.61
N THR A 226 28.52 -5.53 -24.89
CA THR A 226 28.61 -6.89 -25.44
C THR A 226 27.55 -7.79 -24.81
N VAL A 227 27.15 -8.81 -25.56
CA VAL A 227 26.31 -9.90 -25.02
C VAL A 227 27.05 -10.57 -23.85
N ASP A 228 26.36 -10.79 -22.74
CA ASP A 228 26.97 -11.44 -21.59
C ASP A 228 27.00 -12.97 -21.68
N GLY A 229 27.64 -13.61 -20.70
CA GLY A 229 27.76 -15.07 -20.64
C GLY A 229 26.43 -15.83 -20.50
N GLN A 230 25.32 -15.13 -20.23
CA GLN A 230 23.97 -15.69 -20.12
C GLN A 230 23.11 -15.35 -21.35
N GLY A 231 23.70 -14.77 -22.41
CA GLY A 231 23.02 -14.52 -23.68
C GLY A 231 22.22 -13.22 -23.72
N ARG A 232 22.31 -12.35 -22.71
CA ARG A 232 21.58 -11.08 -22.68
C ARG A 232 22.26 -10.04 -23.59
N PRO A 233 21.54 -9.42 -24.55
CA PRO A 233 22.01 -8.30 -25.36
C PRO A 233 22.65 -7.15 -24.56
N PRO A 234 23.46 -6.30 -25.21
CA PRO A 234 23.96 -5.08 -24.58
C PRO A 234 22.80 -4.11 -24.25
N HIS A 235 22.94 -3.38 -23.14
CA HIS A 235 21.92 -2.44 -22.63
C HIS A 235 20.52 -3.06 -22.49
N SER A 236 20.45 -4.25 -21.90
CA SER A 236 19.19 -4.93 -21.61
C SER A 236 19.07 -5.31 -20.13
N PHE A 237 17.86 -5.56 -19.67
CA PHE A 237 17.63 -6.22 -18.39
C PHE A 237 16.70 -7.42 -18.56
N GLU A 238 16.96 -8.44 -17.75
CA GLU A 238 16.12 -9.62 -17.59
C GLU A 238 15.43 -9.55 -16.25
N THR A 239 14.11 -9.77 -16.26
CA THR A 239 13.31 -9.85 -15.04
C THR A 239 12.84 -11.28 -14.88
N VAL A 240 13.24 -11.90 -13.77
CA VAL A 240 12.79 -13.23 -13.38
C VAL A 240 11.69 -13.06 -12.32
N VAL A 241 10.47 -13.47 -12.64
CA VAL A 241 9.30 -13.30 -11.77
C VAL A 241 8.72 -14.67 -11.38
N SER A 242 8.46 -14.86 -10.09
CA SER A 242 7.75 -16.01 -9.53
C SER A 242 6.34 -15.59 -9.12
N GLY A 243 5.31 -16.23 -9.67
CA GLY A 243 3.91 -15.87 -9.43
C GLY A 243 3.34 -14.81 -10.39
N GLY A 244 2.09 -14.38 -10.18
CA GLY A 244 1.34 -13.48 -11.05
C GLY A 244 0.97 -14.05 -12.43
N THR A 245 0.04 -13.41 -13.14
CA THR A 245 -0.29 -13.79 -14.53
C THR A 245 0.74 -13.20 -15.52
N ASP A 246 0.91 -13.84 -16.67
CA ASP A 246 1.88 -13.37 -17.69
C ASP A 246 1.52 -12.00 -18.28
N GLN A 247 0.24 -11.63 -18.26
CA GLN A 247 -0.24 -10.36 -18.78
C GLN A 247 -0.02 -9.22 -17.79
N ASP A 248 -0.40 -9.40 -16.52
CA ASP A 248 -0.24 -8.36 -15.49
C ASP A 248 1.23 -8.00 -15.27
N VAL A 249 2.10 -9.02 -15.28
CA VAL A 249 3.55 -8.81 -15.20
C VAL A 249 4.05 -8.02 -16.40
N ALA A 250 3.60 -8.34 -17.62
CA ALA A 250 4.04 -7.67 -18.83
C ALA A 250 3.55 -6.20 -18.89
N ASP A 251 2.29 -5.95 -18.56
CA ASP A 251 1.68 -4.62 -18.55
C ASP A 251 2.38 -3.71 -17.53
N LEU A 252 2.62 -4.21 -16.32
CA LEU A 252 3.34 -3.45 -15.31
C LEU A 252 4.80 -3.22 -15.73
N LEU A 253 5.46 -4.23 -16.30
CA LEU A 253 6.84 -4.10 -16.74
C LEU A 253 6.97 -3.07 -17.86
N TRP A 254 5.99 -2.95 -18.75
CA TRP A 254 5.92 -1.89 -19.76
C TRP A 254 5.79 -0.49 -19.13
N GLU A 255 4.97 -0.32 -18.09
CA GLU A 255 4.79 0.96 -17.40
C GLU A 255 6.08 1.45 -16.71
N VAL A 256 6.84 0.54 -16.11
CA VAL A 256 7.97 0.89 -15.23
C VAL A 256 9.33 0.88 -15.93
N LYS A 257 9.38 0.30 -17.13
CA LYS A 257 10.61 0.12 -17.91
C LYS A 257 11.19 1.47 -18.34
N PRO A 258 12.52 1.67 -18.19
CA PRO A 258 13.16 2.86 -18.74
C PRO A 258 13.09 2.87 -20.27
N ALA A 259 12.75 4.03 -20.83
CA ALA A 259 12.65 4.20 -22.28
C ALA A 259 14.00 3.87 -22.97
N GLY A 260 13.94 3.07 -24.03
CA GLY A 260 15.10 2.73 -24.87
C GLY A 260 15.91 1.51 -24.42
N ILE A 261 15.60 0.90 -23.28
CA ILE A 261 16.26 -0.33 -22.82
C ILE A 261 15.49 -1.55 -23.36
N GLU A 262 16.16 -2.64 -23.74
CA GLU A 262 15.48 -3.86 -24.18
C GLU A 262 15.20 -4.81 -23.00
N THR A 263 14.06 -5.51 -23.03
CA THR A 263 13.70 -6.54 -22.04
C THR A 263 13.98 -7.90 -22.61
N THR A 264 14.62 -8.76 -21.83
CA THR A 264 15.01 -10.11 -22.27
C THR A 264 14.42 -11.18 -21.36
N GLY A 265 14.14 -12.34 -21.94
CA GLY A 265 13.64 -13.50 -21.22
C GLY A 265 13.03 -14.54 -22.15
N GLU A 266 12.61 -15.67 -21.58
CA GLU A 266 12.02 -16.80 -22.31
C GLU A 266 10.54 -16.57 -22.67
N ILE A 267 9.78 -15.91 -21.79
CA ILE A 267 8.36 -15.63 -21.98
C ILE A 267 8.23 -14.32 -22.74
N THR A 268 7.36 -14.33 -23.74
CA THR A 268 7.09 -13.17 -24.59
C THR A 268 5.61 -12.85 -24.51
N SER A 269 5.29 -11.63 -24.03
CA SER A 269 3.93 -11.11 -23.93
C SER A 269 3.82 -9.81 -24.72
N ALA A 270 2.66 -9.59 -25.37
CA ALA A 270 2.38 -8.37 -26.08
C ALA A 270 1.58 -7.41 -25.18
N VAL A 271 2.00 -6.16 -25.13
CA VAL A 271 1.35 -5.07 -24.40
C VAL A 271 0.97 -3.98 -25.39
N GLU A 272 -0.24 -3.45 -25.29
CA GLU A 272 -0.69 -2.36 -26.15
C GLU A 272 -0.19 -1.01 -25.61
N ASP A 273 0.49 -0.23 -26.45
CA ASP A 273 0.91 1.11 -26.08
C ASP A 273 -0.23 2.15 -26.22
N SER A 274 0.01 3.36 -25.73
CA SER A 274 -0.95 4.48 -25.80
C SER A 274 -1.29 4.94 -27.23
N GLN A 275 -0.64 4.39 -28.25
CA GLN A 275 -0.88 4.67 -29.67
C GLN A 275 -1.51 3.46 -30.40
N GLY A 276 -1.89 2.41 -29.67
CA GLY A 276 -2.51 1.20 -30.22
C GLY A 276 -1.53 0.28 -30.96
N VAL A 277 -0.22 0.41 -30.70
CA VAL A 277 0.80 -0.47 -31.27
C VAL A 277 1.21 -1.50 -30.22
N ASN A 278 1.23 -2.77 -30.64
CA ASN A 278 1.66 -3.86 -29.77
C ASN A 278 3.18 -3.84 -29.59
N GLN A 279 3.60 -3.70 -28.34
CA GLN A 279 4.98 -3.74 -27.90
C GLN A 279 5.26 -5.09 -27.26
N THR A 280 6.42 -5.65 -27.58
CA THR A 280 6.80 -6.96 -27.09
C THR A 280 7.62 -6.82 -25.82
N ILE A 281 7.08 -7.30 -24.69
CA ILE A 281 7.79 -7.43 -23.43
C ILE A 281 8.26 -8.87 -23.25
N ARG A 282 9.50 -9.04 -22.76
CA ARG A 282 10.06 -10.35 -22.44
C ARG A 282 10.49 -10.41 -20.99
N PHE A 283 10.18 -11.52 -20.34
CA PHE A 283 10.59 -11.82 -18.97
C PHE A 283 10.77 -13.33 -18.82
N SER A 284 11.36 -13.77 -17.71
CA SER A 284 11.62 -15.18 -17.45
C SER A 284 10.90 -15.62 -16.18
N ARG A 285 10.55 -16.90 -16.08
CA ARG A 285 10.06 -17.51 -14.84
C ARG A 285 11.14 -18.47 -14.29
N PRO A 286 11.27 -18.60 -12.96
CA PRO A 286 12.23 -19.55 -12.40
C PRO A 286 11.81 -20.98 -12.74
N ILE A 287 12.73 -21.74 -13.32
CA ILE A 287 12.54 -23.17 -13.57
C ILE A 287 12.87 -23.90 -12.26
N GLN A 288 11.90 -24.65 -11.72
CA GLN A 288 12.13 -25.47 -10.54
C GLN A 288 13.16 -26.58 -10.86
N ARG A 289 14.16 -26.71 -10.00
CA ARG A 289 15.12 -27.81 -10.03
C ARG A 289 14.93 -28.62 -8.76
N PHE A 290 14.68 -29.92 -8.91
CA PHE A 290 14.54 -30.83 -7.78
C PHE A 290 15.91 -31.39 -7.42
N VAL A 291 16.32 -31.17 -6.17
CA VAL A 291 17.55 -31.72 -5.60
C VAL A 291 17.19 -32.95 -4.78
N TRP A 292 17.61 -34.11 -5.26
CA TRP A 292 17.47 -35.39 -4.58
C TRP A 292 18.70 -35.65 -3.71
N LEU A 293 18.48 -36.02 -2.46
CA LEU A 293 19.52 -36.29 -1.48
C LEU A 293 19.37 -37.73 -0.98
N LYS A 294 20.41 -38.54 -1.16
CA LYS A 294 20.57 -39.82 -0.46
C LYS A 294 21.55 -39.62 0.69
N VAL A 295 21.08 -39.91 1.90
CA VAL A 295 21.85 -39.73 3.13
C VAL A 295 22.12 -41.08 3.75
N ASP A 296 23.40 -41.46 3.82
CA ASP A 296 23.85 -42.62 4.55
C ASP A 296 24.50 -42.15 5.87
N LEU A 297 23.93 -42.55 7.00
CA LEU A 297 24.40 -42.19 8.34
C LEU A 297 25.12 -43.38 8.97
N GLN A 298 26.38 -43.17 9.36
CA GLN A 298 27.14 -44.14 10.16
C GLN A 298 27.17 -43.68 11.62
N VAL A 299 26.59 -44.47 12.50
CA VAL A 299 26.46 -44.18 13.93
C VAL A 299 27.63 -44.82 14.68
N ASP A 300 28.28 -44.06 15.57
CA ASP A 300 29.21 -44.65 16.53
C ASP A 300 28.40 -45.25 17.68
N GLY A 301 28.66 -46.51 18.03
CA GLY A 301 27.90 -47.27 19.03
C GLY A 301 28.05 -46.78 20.47
N THR A 302 28.47 -45.53 20.66
CA THR A 302 28.77 -44.88 21.94
C THR A 302 27.81 -43.72 22.27
N GLY A 303 26.92 -43.32 21.35
CA GLY A 303 25.93 -42.25 21.55
C GLY A 303 24.47 -42.73 21.50
N GLU A 304 23.55 -42.00 22.17
CA GLU A 304 22.11 -42.20 22.01
C GLU A 304 21.69 -41.75 20.60
N PHE A 305 21.45 -42.71 19.70
CA PHE A 305 20.83 -42.45 18.42
C PHE A 305 19.31 -42.37 18.60
N PRO A 306 18.67 -41.22 18.31
CA PRO A 306 17.23 -41.07 18.50
C PRO A 306 16.43 -42.00 17.57
N ASP A 307 15.36 -42.63 18.07
CA ASP A 307 14.45 -43.45 17.25
C ASP A 307 13.79 -42.65 16.11
N ASN A 308 13.74 -41.32 16.22
CA ASN A 308 13.23 -40.40 15.22
C ASN A 308 14.32 -39.74 14.35
N ALA A 309 15.56 -40.21 14.40
CA ALA A 309 16.69 -39.58 13.70
C ALA A 309 16.50 -39.53 12.16
N GLU A 310 15.85 -40.54 11.57
CA GLU A 310 15.56 -40.53 10.12
C GLU A 310 14.60 -39.38 9.76
N GLN A 311 13.53 -39.21 10.51
CA GLN A 311 12.57 -38.12 10.29
C GLN A 311 13.19 -36.76 10.59
N ALA A 312 13.98 -36.65 11.67
CA ALA A 312 14.69 -35.43 12.03
C ALA A 312 15.73 -35.02 10.97
N THR A 313 16.38 -35.98 10.30
CA THR A 313 17.29 -35.70 9.17
C THR A 313 16.52 -35.12 8.00
N LYS A 314 15.39 -35.73 7.63
CA LYS A 314 14.54 -35.27 6.53
C LYS A 314 14.00 -33.86 6.81
N ASP A 315 13.44 -33.63 8.00
CA ASP A 315 12.89 -32.33 8.39
C ASP A 315 13.97 -31.24 8.44
N ALA A 316 15.19 -31.56 8.90
CA ALA A 316 16.31 -30.63 8.93
C ALA A 316 16.78 -30.20 7.54
N LEU A 317 16.80 -31.13 6.59
CA LEU A 317 17.19 -30.85 5.20
C LEU A 317 16.10 -30.08 4.45
N VAL A 318 14.83 -30.40 4.70
CA VAL A 318 13.69 -29.63 4.17
C VAL A 318 13.71 -28.20 4.72
N ALA A 319 13.89 -28.03 6.02
CA ALA A 319 13.99 -26.70 6.65
C ALA A 319 15.17 -25.89 6.11
N PHE A 320 16.31 -26.53 5.79
CA PHE A 320 17.41 -25.85 5.09
C PHE A 320 17.02 -25.44 3.67
N GLY A 321 16.32 -26.32 2.95
CA GLY A 321 15.77 -26.03 1.62
C GLY A 321 14.82 -24.84 1.60
N GLU A 322 13.97 -24.69 2.62
CA GLU A 322 13.06 -23.54 2.77
C GLU A 322 13.77 -22.20 3.00
N THR A 323 15.04 -22.21 3.41
CA THR A 323 15.83 -20.97 3.55
C THR A 323 16.43 -20.47 2.24
N LEU A 324 16.45 -21.29 1.19
CA LEU A 324 17.03 -20.94 -0.10
C LEU A 324 16.04 -20.11 -0.91
N SER A 325 16.50 -18.96 -1.40
CA SER A 325 15.74 -18.09 -2.29
C SER A 325 16.08 -18.37 -3.76
N VAL A 326 15.24 -17.87 -4.67
CA VAL A 326 15.46 -17.97 -6.12
C VAL A 326 16.77 -17.29 -6.50
N GLY A 327 17.75 -18.10 -6.93
CA GLY A 327 19.09 -17.64 -7.34
C GLY A 327 20.22 -17.99 -6.36
N ASP A 328 19.93 -18.61 -5.21
CA ASP A 328 20.96 -19.06 -4.27
C ASP A 328 21.64 -20.36 -4.74
N ASP A 329 22.96 -20.43 -4.59
CA ASP A 329 23.73 -21.63 -4.91
C ASP A 329 23.54 -22.72 -3.85
N VAL A 330 23.17 -23.93 -4.28
CA VAL A 330 23.12 -25.11 -3.41
C VAL A 330 24.53 -25.65 -3.21
N LEU A 331 25.19 -25.23 -2.14
CA LEU A 331 26.53 -25.72 -1.79
C LEU A 331 26.45 -27.10 -1.14
N TYR A 332 27.03 -28.12 -1.79
CA TYR A 332 27.08 -29.50 -1.31
C TYR A 332 27.57 -29.61 0.15
N GLN A 333 28.56 -28.80 0.54
CA GLN A 333 29.11 -28.81 1.90
C GLN A 333 28.17 -28.18 2.95
N ALA A 334 27.30 -27.25 2.56
CA ALA A 334 26.37 -26.58 3.47
C ALA A 334 25.27 -27.54 3.97
N LEU A 335 25.00 -28.63 3.23
CA LEU A 335 24.03 -29.67 3.58
C LEU A 335 24.46 -30.54 4.77
N PHE A 336 25.76 -30.62 5.08
CA PHE A 336 26.25 -31.41 6.22
C PHE A 336 26.00 -30.71 7.56
N GLY A 337 26.02 -29.39 7.60
CA GLY A 337 25.87 -28.59 8.82
C GLY A 337 24.56 -28.86 9.59
N PRO A 338 23.39 -28.82 8.93
CA PRO A 338 22.10 -29.15 9.56
C PRO A 338 22.03 -30.57 10.12
N ILE A 339 22.65 -31.55 9.44
CA ILE A 339 22.63 -32.97 9.84
C ILE A 339 23.42 -33.16 11.16
N TYR A 340 24.65 -32.66 11.23
CA TYR A 340 25.48 -32.78 12.43
C TYR A 340 24.96 -31.98 13.63
N ARG A 341 24.21 -30.89 13.38
CA ARG A 341 23.65 -30.03 14.43
C ARG A 341 22.43 -30.64 15.11
N ASN A 342 21.60 -31.37 14.35
CA ASN A 342 20.31 -31.87 14.85
C ASN A 342 20.37 -33.32 15.35
N ILE A 343 21.45 -34.06 15.06
CA ILE A 343 21.56 -35.48 15.42
C ILE A 343 22.90 -35.72 16.14
N PRO A 344 22.86 -35.96 17.47
CA PRO A 344 24.04 -36.39 18.20
C PRO A 344 24.41 -37.85 17.88
N GLY A 345 25.69 -38.21 17.93
CA GLY A 345 26.16 -39.60 17.81
C GLY A 345 26.51 -40.08 16.39
N ILE A 346 26.59 -39.20 15.40
CA ILE A 346 27.01 -39.55 14.04
C ILE A 346 28.55 -39.50 13.91
N ASP A 347 29.14 -40.58 13.39
CA ASP A 347 30.58 -40.69 13.08
C ASP A 347 30.87 -40.18 11.66
N MET A 348 30.07 -40.64 10.68
CA MET A 348 30.24 -40.28 9.27
C MET A 348 28.89 -40.10 8.58
N VAL A 349 28.77 -39.01 7.82
CA VAL A 349 27.64 -38.77 6.92
C VAL A 349 28.16 -38.89 5.50
N THR A 350 27.54 -39.72 4.67
CA THR A 350 27.75 -39.73 3.22
C THR A 350 26.51 -39.18 2.54
N LEU A 351 26.68 -38.12 1.75
CA LEU A 351 25.61 -37.52 0.94
C LEU A 351 25.86 -37.84 -0.52
N THR A 352 24.84 -38.32 -1.22
CA THR A 352 24.83 -38.34 -2.69
C THR A 352 23.75 -37.39 -3.16
N VAL A 353 24.10 -36.48 -4.07
CA VAL A 353 23.19 -35.45 -4.58
C VAL A 353 22.96 -35.66 -6.06
N ALA A 354 21.71 -35.63 -6.47
CA ALA A 354 21.31 -35.61 -7.86
C ALA A 354 20.38 -34.41 -8.10
N VAL A 355 20.51 -33.76 -9.25
CA VAL A 355 19.67 -32.63 -9.64
C VAL A 355 18.88 -33.02 -10.87
N ASN A 356 17.56 -32.87 -10.82
CA ASN A 356 16.68 -33.17 -11.94
C ASN A 356 15.73 -32.00 -12.24
N SER A 357 15.21 -31.93 -13.47
CA SER A 357 14.14 -31.01 -13.89
C SER A 357 12.76 -31.47 -13.47
N ASP A 358 12.56 -32.76 -13.20
CA ASP A 358 11.24 -33.36 -12.98
C ASP A 358 11.11 -33.98 -11.58
N ALA A 359 9.96 -33.74 -10.94
CA ALA A 359 9.64 -34.23 -9.58
C ALA A 359 9.40 -35.74 -9.50
N GLY A 360 9.14 -36.40 -10.64
CA GLY A 360 8.69 -37.80 -10.70
C GLY A 360 9.75 -38.83 -11.03
N THR A 361 11.00 -38.42 -11.27
CA THR A 361 12.07 -39.34 -11.66
C THR A 361 13.10 -39.41 -10.55
N GLU A 362 12.96 -40.43 -9.71
CA GLU A 362 13.99 -40.82 -8.74
C GLU A 362 15.27 -41.15 -9.53
N PRO A 363 16.36 -40.41 -9.31
CA PRO A 363 17.64 -40.73 -9.93
C PRO A 363 18.22 -41.98 -9.26
N ASP A 364 18.74 -42.92 -10.09
CA ASP A 364 19.35 -44.19 -9.66
C ASP A 364 20.50 -44.04 -8.65
#